data_AF-X1R0T5-F1
#
_entry.id   AF-X1R0T5-F1
#
_cell.length_a   1.000
_cell.length_b   1.000
_cell.length_c   1.000
_cell.angle_alpha   90.00
_cell.angle_beta   90.00
_cell.angle_gamma   90.00
#
_symmetry.space_group_name_H-M   'P 1'
#
loop_
_entity.id
_entity.type
_entity.pdbx_description
1 polymer ?
#
loop_
_entity_poly.entity_id
_entity_poly.type
_entity_poly.pdbx_seq_one_letter_code
_entity_poly.pdbx_strand_id
1 'polypeptide(L)'
;PSWLNIRELLKLCQTSPEDFINFVKENIQKNDPEKNLQNITKITSNQIQNKSPRNIENILRKTKEQIGNIETNKRLKHLLVYLLLKEGHRVKDVANSIHISSPSVLKICKKIDRNLLSDRICQLWLNHIKMNLFL
;
A
#
# COMPACT_ATOMS: atom_id res chain seq x y z
N PRO A 1 -16.32 -11.69 2.79
CA PRO A 1 -15.52 -12.57 3.68
C PRO A 1 -16.02 -12.47 5.12
N SER A 2 -15.91 -13.54 5.93
CA SER A 2 -16.37 -13.57 7.33
C SER A 2 -15.66 -12.59 8.25
N TRP A 3 -14.49 -12.09 7.84
CA TRP A 3 -13.70 -11.11 8.59
C TRP A 3 -14.13 -9.65 8.35
N LEU A 4 -14.99 -9.37 7.36
CA LEU A 4 -15.41 -8.02 7.03
C LEU A 4 -16.81 -7.73 7.59
N ASN A 5 -16.88 -7.00 8.70
CA ASN A 5 -18.15 -6.47 9.19
C ASN A 5 -18.54 -5.25 8.35
N ILE A 6 -19.47 -5.47 7.41
CA ILE A 6 -19.91 -4.44 6.47
C ILE A 6 -20.48 -3.21 7.22
N ARG A 7 -21.17 -3.40 8.36
CA ARG A 7 -21.73 -2.27 9.11
C ARG A 7 -20.65 -1.39 9.75
N GLU A 8 -19.55 -1.98 10.21
CA GLU A 8 -18.42 -1.21 10.74
C GLU A 8 -17.68 -0.47 9.63
N LEU A 9 -17.49 -1.12 8.46
CA LEU A 9 -16.88 -0.48 7.31
C LEU A 9 -17.69 0.75 6.85
N LEU A 10 -19.01 0.63 6.75
CA LEU A 10 -19.89 1.73 6.35
C LEU A 10 -19.84 2.91 7.33
N LYS A 11 -19.79 2.62 8.64
CA LYS A 11 -19.59 3.65 9.67
C LYS A 11 -18.25 4.37 9.52
N LEU A 12 -17.17 3.62 9.27
CA LEU A 12 -15.84 4.20 9.07
C LEU A 12 -15.77 5.07 7.81
N CYS A 13 -16.40 4.62 6.74
CA CYS A 13 -16.48 5.35 5.47
C CYS A 13 -17.51 6.50 5.51
N GLN A 14 -18.23 6.69 6.62
CA GLN A 14 -19.30 7.68 6.77
C GLN A 14 -20.28 7.65 5.61
N THR A 15 -20.61 6.45 5.15
CA THR A 15 -21.41 6.23 3.95
C THR A 15 -22.61 5.35 4.27
N SER A 16 -23.71 5.56 3.56
CA SER A 16 -24.90 4.73 3.70
C SER A 16 -24.68 3.38 2.98
N PRO A 17 -25.41 2.31 3.38
CA PRO A 17 -25.45 1.07 2.61
C PRO A 17 -25.80 1.31 1.13
N GLU A 18 -26.72 2.22 0.86
CA GLU A 18 -27.22 2.55 -0.47
C GLU A 18 -26.12 3.20 -1.33
N ASP A 19 -25.40 4.18 -0.77
CA ASP A 19 -24.29 4.84 -1.45
C ASP A 19 -23.13 3.89 -1.72
N PHE A 20 -22.83 3.00 -0.76
CA PHE A 20 -21.82 1.97 -0.95
C PHE A 20 -22.20 0.99 -2.06
N ILE A 21 -23.47 0.57 -2.12
CA ILE A 21 -23.96 -0.29 -3.20
C ILE A 21 -23.85 0.42 -4.56
N ASN A 22 -24.20 1.71 -4.63
CA ASN A 22 -24.09 2.50 -5.86
C ASN A 22 -22.63 2.64 -6.30
N PHE A 23 -21.74 2.98 -5.37
CA PHE A 23 -20.29 3.01 -5.62
C PHE A 23 -19.78 1.67 -6.16
N VAL A 24 -20.17 0.55 -5.54
CA VAL A 24 -19.76 -0.78 -6.00
C VAL A 24 -20.29 -1.06 -7.41
N LYS A 25 -21.55 -0.76 -7.70
CA LYS A 25 -22.14 -0.94 -9.03
C LYS A 25 -21.43 -0.12 -10.11
N GLU A 26 -21.16 1.16 -9.82
CA GLU A 26 -20.45 2.07 -10.74
C GLU A 26 -19.01 1.60 -11.02
N ASN A 27 -18.35 0.99 -10.05
CA ASN A 27 -16.98 0.50 -10.20
C ASN A 27 -16.89 -0.93 -10.74
N ILE A 28 -17.95 -1.74 -10.62
CA ILE A 28 -18.03 -3.05 -11.27
C ILE A 28 -18.28 -2.88 -12.78
N GLN A 29 -19.17 -1.97 -13.19
CA GLN A 29 -19.44 -1.74 -14.62
C GLN A 29 -18.23 -1.16 -15.40
N LYS A 30 -17.31 -0.45 -14.71
CA LYS A 30 -16.05 0.03 -15.30
C LYS A 30 -15.01 -1.07 -15.49
N ASN A 31 -15.18 -2.23 -14.86
CA ASN A 31 -14.22 -3.32 -14.83
C ASN A 31 -14.79 -4.54 -15.55
N ASP A 32 -14.82 -4.47 -16.87
CA ASP A 32 -14.99 -5.63 -17.74
C ASP A 32 -13.91 -6.69 -17.36
N PRO A 33 -14.29 -7.85 -16.81
CA PRO A 33 -13.35 -8.82 -16.26
C PRO A 33 -12.44 -9.41 -17.34
N GLU A 34 -12.88 -9.45 -18.61
CA GLU A 34 -12.08 -9.97 -19.73
C GLU A 34 -10.96 -9.01 -20.15
N LYS A 35 -11.23 -7.69 -20.17
CA LYS A 35 -10.21 -6.67 -20.44
C LYS A 35 -9.15 -6.58 -19.34
N ASN A 36 -9.56 -6.77 -18.08
CA ASN A 36 -8.64 -6.76 -16.96
C ASN A 36 -7.76 -8.02 -16.90
N LEU A 37 -8.29 -9.20 -17.24
CA LEU A 37 -7.49 -10.44 -17.31
C LEU A 37 -6.38 -10.37 -18.37
N GLN A 38 -6.65 -9.81 -19.55
CA GLN A 38 -5.60 -9.65 -20.58
C GLN A 38 -4.52 -8.63 -20.18
N ASN A 39 -4.88 -7.57 -19.47
CA ASN A 39 -3.92 -6.61 -18.92
C ASN A 39 -3.11 -7.22 -17.76
N ILE A 40 -3.76 -7.95 -16.84
CA ILE A 40 -3.09 -8.66 -15.74
C ILE A 40 -2.09 -9.70 -16.28
N THR A 41 -2.44 -10.43 -17.35
CA THR A 41 -1.58 -11.45 -17.97
C THR A 41 -0.37 -10.83 -18.69
N LYS A 42 -0.55 -9.69 -19.38
CA LYS A 42 0.57 -8.92 -19.95
C LYS A 42 1.47 -8.32 -18.87
N ILE A 43 0.91 -7.89 -17.72
CA ILE A 43 1.67 -7.34 -16.59
C ILE A 43 2.46 -8.45 -15.88
N THR A 44 1.85 -9.63 -15.67
CA THR A 44 2.53 -10.77 -15.02
C THR A 44 3.65 -11.36 -15.87
N SER A 45 3.48 -11.42 -17.20
CA SER A 45 4.56 -11.88 -18.10
C SER A 45 5.80 -10.98 -18.05
N ASN A 46 5.63 -9.67 -17.81
CA ASN A 46 6.73 -8.72 -17.65
C ASN A 46 7.31 -8.66 -16.22
N GLN A 47 6.57 -9.14 -15.22
CA GLN A 47 7.01 -9.16 -13.81
C GLN A 47 7.95 -10.32 -13.50
N ILE A 48 7.84 -11.47 -14.17
CA ILE A 48 8.65 -12.66 -13.86
C ILE A 48 10.13 -12.49 -14.24
N GLN A 49 10.45 -11.56 -15.15
CA GLN A 49 11.83 -11.29 -15.58
C GLN A 49 12.59 -10.28 -14.70
N ASN A 50 11.94 -9.59 -13.75
CA ASN A 50 12.56 -8.50 -12.96
C ASN A 50 12.70 -8.83 -11.46
N LYS A 51 13.24 -10.00 -11.12
CA LYS A 51 13.74 -10.29 -9.76
C LYS A 51 15.11 -9.63 -9.54
N SER A 52 15.10 -8.31 -9.45
CA SER A 52 16.20 -7.50 -8.92
C SER A 52 15.63 -6.69 -7.74
N PRO A 53 16.42 -6.32 -6.71
CA PRO A 53 15.92 -5.51 -5.60
C PRO A 53 15.23 -4.28 -6.19
N ARG A 54 13.90 -4.18 -6.06
CA ARG A 54 13.12 -3.11 -6.70
C ARG A 54 13.76 -1.78 -6.28
N ASN A 55 14.27 -1.00 -7.25
CA ASN A 55 14.90 0.29 -6.97
C ASN A 55 13.96 1.13 -6.09
N ILE A 56 14.45 1.62 -4.94
CA ILE A 56 13.68 2.43 -3.99
C ILE A 56 13.02 3.61 -4.70
N GLU A 57 13.71 4.22 -5.66
CA GLU A 57 13.19 5.33 -6.46
C GLU A 57 11.97 4.91 -7.30
N ASN A 58 11.99 3.73 -7.90
CA ASN A 58 10.85 3.20 -8.64
C ASN A 58 9.66 2.89 -7.70
N ILE A 59 9.92 2.41 -6.48
CA ILE A 59 8.89 2.20 -5.46
C ILE A 59 8.28 3.55 -5.05
N LEU A 60 9.10 4.58 -4.82
CA LEU A 60 8.64 5.92 -4.47
C LEU A 60 7.78 6.52 -5.58
N ARG A 61 8.21 6.38 -6.84
CA ARG A 61 7.45 6.80 -8.02
C ARG A 61 6.09 6.11 -8.07
N LYS A 62 6.05 4.77 -7.98
CA LYS A 62 4.80 4.00 -7.96
C LYS A 62 3.90 4.38 -6.77
N THR A 63 4.48 4.64 -5.61
CA THR A 63 3.73 5.09 -4.43
C THR A 63 2.98 6.39 -4.73
N LYS A 64 3.66 7.37 -5.33
CA LYS A 64 3.08 8.65 -5.71
C LYS A 64 1.96 8.49 -6.74
N GLU A 65 2.14 7.62 -7.72
CA GLU A 65 1.17 7.38 -8.80
C GLU A 65 -0.08 6.61 -8.36
N GLN A 66 0.08 5.61 -7.47
CA GLN A 66 -0.97 4.64 -7.19
C GLN A 66 -1.62 4.80 -5.82
N ILE A 67 -0.95 5.43 -4.86
CA ILE A 67 -1.40 5.47 -3.46
C ILE A 67 -1.50 6.89 -2.94
N GLY A 68 -0.47 7.71 -3.16
CA GLY A 68 -0.46 9.12 -2.76
C GLY A 68 0.93 9.67 -2.47
N ASN A 69 1.00 10.96 -2.14
CA ASN A 69 2.27 11.64 -1.87
C ASN A 69 2.74 11.42 -0.42
N ILE A 70 3.95 10.89 -0.24
CA ILE A 70 4.59 10.66 1.07
C ILE A 70 5.05 11.96 1.76
N GLU A 71 5.20 13.06 1.01
CA GLU A 71 5.60 14.35 1.56
C GLU A 71 4.45 14.98 2.36
N THR A 72 3.21 14.78 1.91
CA THR A 72 2.01 15.31 2.56
C THR A 72 1.35 14.28 3.48
N ASN A 73 1.50 12.98 3.21
CA ASN A 73 0.93 11.91 4.02
C ASN A 73 1.98 11.23 4.91
N LYS A 74 2.09 11.71 6.16
CA LYS A 74 3.01 11.17 7.16
C LYS A 74 2.78 9.69 7.48
N ARG A 75 1.52 9.24 7.49
CA ARG A 75 1.19 7.83 7.80
C ARG A 75 1.70 6.93 6.68
N LEU A 76 1.44 7.29 5.43
CA LEU A 76 1.94 6.58 4.26
C LEU A 76 3.48 6.55 4.25
N LYS A 77 4.13 7.69 4.51
CA LYS A 77 5.59 7.78 4.63
C LYS A 77 6.14 6.77 5.64
N HIS A 78 5.54 6.69 6.82
CA HIS A 78 5.99 5.78 7.88
C HIS A 78 5.79 4.30 7.52
N LEU A 79 4.66 3.95 6.91
CA LEU A 79 4.38 2.59 6.45
C LEU A 79 5.32 2.17 5.32
N LEU A 80 5.64 3.09 4.40
CA LEU A 80 6.56 2.81 3.30
C LEU A 80 7.99 2.59 3.81
N VAL A 81 8.47 3.45 4.72
CA VAL A 81 9.78 3.27 5.40
C VAL A 81 9.87 1.88 6.03
N TYR A 82 8.82 1.46 6.73
CA TYR A 82 8.76 0.14 7.36
C TYR A 82 8.85 -0.99 6.34
N LEU A 83 8.06 -0.93 5.26
CA LEU A 83 8.07 -1.95 4.21
C LEU A 83 9.42 -2.07 3.53
N LEU A 84 10.06 -0.94 3.17
CA LEU A 84 11.37 -0.95 2.54
C LEU A 84 12.42 -1.68 3.40
N LEU A 85 12.40 -1.50 4.72
CA LEU A 85 13.31 -2.25 5.59
C LEU A 85 12.95 -3.75 5.70
N LYS A 86 11.66 -4.10 5.71
CA LYS A 86 11.23 -5.51 5.71
C LYS A 86 11.55 -6.25 4.42
N GLU A 87 11.61 -5.54 3.30
CA GLU A 87 12.05 -6.06 2.00
C GLU A 87 13.59 -6.12 1.87
N GLY A 88 14.33 -5.74 2.92
CA GLY A 88 15.78 -5.92 3.00
C GLY A 88 16.62 -4.72 2.54
N HIS A 89 16.00 -3.56 2.25
CA HIS A 89 16.76 -2.35 1.94
C HIS A 89 17.55 -1.87 3.15
N ARG A 90 18.76 -1.34 2.92
CA ARG A 90 19.60 -0.83 4.00
C ARG A 90 19.03 0.46 4.57
N VAL A 91 19.15 0.64 5.88
CA VAL A 91 18.69 1.85 6.59
C VAL A 91 19.24 3.13 5.96
N LYS A 92 20.52 3.14 5.58
CA LYS A 92 21.17 4.30 4.96
C LYS A 92 20.54 4.66 3.62
N ASP A 93 20.22 3.65 2.81
CA ASP A 93 19.65 3.86 1.47
C ASP A 93 18.22 4.41 1.57
N VAL A 94 17.40 3.81 2.46
CA VAL A 94 16.05 4.30 2.75
C VAL A 94 16.07 5.72 3.31
N ALA A 95 16.99 6.00 4.23
CA ALA A 95 17.15 7.34 4.84
C ALA A 95 17.46 8.40 3.76
N ASN A 96 18.40 8.09 2.86
CA ASN A 96 18.79 8.96 1.77
C ASN A 96 17.65 9.21 0.79
N SER A 97 16.97 8.14 0.32
CA SER A 97 15.89 8.25 -0.67
C SER A 97 14.64 8.97 -0.14
N ILE A 98 14.41 8.95 1.18
CA ILE A 98 13.24 9.56 1.81
C ILE A 98 13.59 10.90 2.49
N HIS A 99 14.85 11.33 2.38
CA HIS A 99 15.40 12.56 2.97
C HIS A 99 15.12 12.67 4.47
N ILE A 100 15.37 11.60 5.23
CA ILE A 100 15.27 11.57 6.69
C ILE A 100 16.51 10.96 7.32
N SER A 101 16.75 11.22 8.60
CA SER A 101 17.91 10.65 9.28
C SER A 101 17.75 9.14 9.55
N SER A 102 18.85 8.39 9.50
CA SER A 102 18.85 6.95 9.84
C SER A 102 18.27 6.64 11.23
N PRO A 103 18.55 7.42 12.29
CA PRO A 103 17.86 7.25 13.58
C PRO A 103 16.34 7.42 13.50
N SER A 104 15.86 8.33 12.64
CA SER A 104 14.42 8.51 12.41
C SER A 104 13.79 7.30 11.74
N VAL A 105 14.48 6.69 10.76
CA VAL A 105 14.05 5.44 10.11
C VAL A 105 13.85 4.33 11.15
N LEU A 106 14.81 4.14 12.06
CA LEU A 106 14.72 3.13 13.13
C LEU A 106 13.59 3.44 14.12
N LYS A 107 13.41 4.71 14.51
CA LYS A 107 12.30 5.13 15.37
C LYS A 107 10.93 4.86 14.72
N ILE A 108 10.80 5.16 13.43
CA ILE A 108 9.59 4.86 12.65
C ILE A 108 9.31 3.36 12.69
N CYS A 109 10.30 2.52 12.43
CA CYS A 109 10.09 1.07 12.41
C CYS A 109 9.62 0.52 13.75
N LYS A 110 10.28 0.90 14.86
CA LYS A 110 9.85 0.52 16.21
C LYS A 110 8.42 0.97 16.51
N LYS A 111 8.02 2.15 16.03
CA LYS A 111 6.66 2.65 16.20
C LYS A 111 5.65 1.83 15.40
N ILE A 112 5.94 1.51 14.15
CA ILE A 112 5.06 0.70 13.30
C ILE A 112 4.96 -0.73 13.83
N ASP A 113 6.05 -1.36 14.27
CA ASP A 113 6.00 -2.69 14.90
C ASP A 113 5.02 -2.72 16.08
N ARG A 114 5.07 -1.71 16.97
CA ARG A 114 4.10 -1.59 18.09
C ARG A 114 2.67 -1.41 17.61
N ASN A 115 2.46 -0.55 16.61
CA ASN A 115 1.13 -0.30 16.06
C ASN A 115 0.55 -1.56 15.39
N LEU A 116 1.38 -2.38 14.73
CA LEU A 116 0.90 -3.60 14.09
C LEU A 116 0.39 -4.65 15.07
N LEU A 117 0.79 -4.60 16.34
CA LEU A 117 0.28 -5.52 17.37
C LEU A 117 -1.17 -5.24 17.76
N SER A 118 -1.64 -3.99 17.66
CA SER A 118 -2.95 -3.58 18.19
C SER A 118 -3.84 -2.84 17.20
N ASP A 119 -3.30 -2.23 16.15
CA ASP A 119 -4.04 -1.43 15.16
C ASP A 119 -4.28 -2.21 13.86
N ARG A 120 -5.49 -2.78 13.73
CA ARG A 120 -5.94 -3.48 12.52
C ARG A 120 -5.99 -2.57 11.29
N ILE A 121 -6.26 -1.26 11.47
CA ILE A 121 -6.24 -0.30 10.36
C ILE A 121 -4.81 -0.13 9.85
N CYS A 122 -3.82 -0.10 10.75
CA CYS A 122 -2.40 -0.11 10.37
C CYS A 122 -2.05 -1.35 9.53
N GLN A 123 -2.50 -2.54 9.94
CA GLN A 123 -2.28 -3.79 9.19
C GLN A 123 -2.94 -3.76 7.80
N LEU A 124 -4.19 -3.29 7.71
CA LEU A 124 -4.91 -3.18 6.44
C LEU A 124 -4.19 -2.26 5.45
N TRP A 125 -3.77 -1.07 5.89
CA TRP A 125 -3.01 -0.15 5.06
C TRP A 125 -1.66 -0.72 4.63
N LEU A 126 -0.96 -1.40 5.55
CA LEU A 126 0.31 -2.03 5.23
C LEU A 126 0.16 -3.10 4.14
N ASN A 127 -0.87 -3.95 4.25
CA ASN A 127 -1.18 -4.97 3.26
C ASN A 127 -1.59 -4.36 1.92
N HIS A 128 -2.41 -3.30 1.93
CA HIS A 128 -2.79 -2.58 0.73
C HIS A 128 -1.57 -2.02 -0.02
N ILE A 129 -0.64 -1.37 0.70
CA ILE A 129 0.60 -0.84 0.12
C ILE A 129 1.45 -2.01 -0.43
N LYS A 130 1.56 -3.11 0.31
CA LYS A 130 2.32 -4.28 -0.12
C LYS A 130 1.79 -4.88 -1.43
N MET A 131 0.48 -5.07 -1.54
CA MET A 131 -0.17 -5.61 -2.73
C MET A 131 0.04 -4.74 -3.97
N ASN A 132 -0.05 -3.42 -3.83
CA ASN A 132 0.09 -2.51 -4.98
C ASN A 132 1.55 -2.27 -5.39
N LEU A 133 2.48 -2.25 -4.42
CA LEU A 133 3.86 -1.84 -4.68
C LEU A 133 4.89 -2.96 -4.78
N PHE A 134 4.60 -4.15 -4.26
CA PHE A 134 5.59 -5.23 -4.12
C PHE A 134 5.16 -6.56 -4.76
N LEU A 135 3.86 -6.80 -4.87
CA LEU A 135 3.31 -7.83 -5.75
C LEU A 135 3.13 -7.27 -7.18
#